data_AF-A0A497BEV3-F1
#
_entry.id   AF-A0A497BEV3-F1
#
_cell.length_a   1.000
_cell.length_b   1.000
_cell.length_c   1.000
_cell.angle_alpha   90.00
_cell.angle_beta   90.00
_cell.angle_gamma   90.00
#
_symmetry.space_group_name_H-M   'P 1'
#
loop_
_entity.id
_entity.type
_entity.pdbx_description
1 polymer ?
#
loop_
_entity_poly.entity_id
_entity_poly.type
_entity_poly.pdbx_seq_one_letter_code
_entity_poly.pdbx_strand_id
1 'polypeptide(L)' 'MGEGLIGSIMKAFGNIGTPKLTEKEIIIEMTPQELESIVLKSFPPDKRNLVKIELHEGRLVIRVRLF' A
#
# COMPACT_ATOMS: atom_id res chain seq x y z
N MET A 1 -21.58 -15.55 -7.57
CA MET A 1 -21.81 -14.86 -6.28
C MET A 1 -20.78 -13.75 -6.22
N GLY A 2 -21.22 -12.49 -6.35
CA GLY A 2 -20.30 -11.36 -6.38
C GLY A 2 -19.48 -11.34 -5.10
N GLU A 3 -18.16 -11.29 -5.22
CA GLU A 3 -17.31 -11.06 -4.05
C GLU A 3 -17.78 -9.75 -3.42
N GLY A 4 -18.36 -9.83 -2.22
CA GLY A 4 -18.80 -8.64 -1.49
C GLY A 4 -17.64 -7.66 -1.33
N LEU A 5 -17.96 -6.39 -1.11
CA LEU A 5 -16.98 -5.30 -0.92
C LEU A 5 -15.86 -5.70 0.06
N ILE A 6 -16.21 -6.43 1.12
CA ILE A 6 -15.28 -6.98 2.12
C ILE A 6 -14.27 -7.95 1.50
N GLY A 7 -14.72 -8.91 0.69
CA GLY A 7 -13.85 -9.88 0.02
C GLY A 7 -12.89 -9.20 -0.96
N SER A 8 -13.37 -8.17 -1.66
CA SER A 8 -12.54 -7.36 -2.57
C SER A 8 -11.48 -6.55 -1.82
N ILE A 9 -11.84 -5.93 -0.69
CA ILE A 9 -10.92 -5.19 0.18
C ILE A 9 -9.88 -6.14 0.79
N MET A 10 -10.30 -7.28 1.33
CA MET A 10 -9.40 -8.28 1.91
C MET A 10 -8.41 -8.83 0.90
N LYS A 11 -8.82 -9.02 -0.38
CA LYS A 11 -7.88 -9.39 -1.46
C LYS A 11 -6.91 -8.28 -1.82
N ALA A 12 -7.41 -7.05 -1.93
CA ALA A 12 -6.58 -5.90 -2.30
C ALA A 12 -5.53 -5.58 -1.22
N PHE A 13 -5.90 -5.72 0.06
CA PHE A 13 -5.09 -5.27 1.19
C PHE A 13 -4.53 -6.39 2.07
N GLY A 14 -4.90 -7.65 1.87
CA GLY A 14 -4.37 -8.78 2.64
C GLY A 14 -2.87 -9.00 2.49
N ASN A 15 -2.26 -8.43 1.44
CA ASN A 15 -0.81 -8.44 1.22
C ASN A 15 -0.11 -7.13 1.66
N ILE A 16 -0.88 -6.18 2.21
CA ILE A 16 -0.48 -4.79 2.45
C ILE A 16 -0.43 -4.46 3.95
N GLY A 17 -1.21 -5.17 4.77
CA GLY A 17 -1.19 -5.07 6.24
C GLY A 17 -2.07 -6.14 6.85
N THR A 18 -2.24 -6.13 8.18
CA THR A 18 -3.20 -7.02 8.86
C THR A 18 -4.56 -6.33 8.94
N PRO A 19 -5.53 -6.66 8.06
CA PRO A 19 -6.86 -6.07 8.14
C PRO A 19 -7.55 -6.53 9.43
N LYS A 20 -8.03 -5.57 10.22
CA LYS A 20 -8.89 -5.79 11.37
C LYS A 20 -10.33 -5.48 10.96
N LEU A 21 -11.19 -6.48 11.04
CA LEU A 21 -12.62 -6.30 10.83
C LEU A 21 -13.26 -5.89 12.15
N THR A 22 -13.99 -4.79 12.17
CA THR A 22 -14.90 -4.42 13.27
C THR A 22 -16.34 -4.60 12.82
N GLU A 23 -17.31 -4.37 13.70
CA GLU A 23 -18.74 -4.52 13.37
C GLU A 23 -19.21 -3.60 12.22
N LYS A 24 -18.46 -2.52 11.91
CA LYS A 24 -18.83 -1.53 10.90
C LYS A 24 -17.69 -1.11 9.97
N GLU A 25 -16.45 -1.47 10.26
CA GLU A 25 -15.27 -0.96 9.55
C GLU A 25 -14.27 -2.06 9.24
N ILE A 26 -13.50 -1.83 8.18
CA ILE A 26 -12.27 -2.58 7.91
C ILE A 26 -11.12 -1.62 8.15
N ILE A 27 -10.32 -1.90 9.18
CA ILE A 27 -9.16 -1.10 9.54
C ILE A 27 -7.92 -1.80 8.97
N ILE A 28 -7.16 -1.09 8.15
CA ILE A 28 -5.88 -1.57 7.60
C ILE A 28 -4.80 -0.64 8.15
N GLU A 29 -4.04 -1.13 9.12
CA GLU A 29 -2.89 -0.43 9.67
C GLU A 29 -1.63 -0.90 8.94
N MET A 30 -0.80 0.05 8.52
CA MET A 30 0.51 -0.22 7.95
C MET A 30 1.51 0.86 8.35
N THR A 31 2.75 0.45 8.51
CA THR A 31 3.90 1.32 8.73
C THR A 31 4.31 2.00 7.41
N PRO A 32 5.03 3.14 7.48
CA PRO A 32 5.59 3.78 6.28
C PRO A 32 6.47 2.84 5.44
N GLN A 33 7.21 1.93 6.09
CA GLN A 33 8.07 0.95 5.43
C GLN A 33 7.27 -0.11 4.66
N GLU A 34 6.14 -0.56 5.22
CA GLU A 34 5.23 -1.48 4.52
C GLU A 34 4.62 -0.82 3.29
N LEU A 35 4.15 0.43 3.44
CA LEU A 35 3.63 1.24 2.35
C LEU A 35 4.67 1.43 1.23
N GLU A 36 5.91 1.76 1.59
CA GLU A 36 7.03 1.87 0.65
C GLU A 36 7.25 0.55 -0.10
N SER A 37 7.30 -0.58 0.62
CA SER A 37 7.50 -1.91 0.03
C SER A 37 6.41 -2.26 -1.00
N ILE A 38 5.15 -1.95 -0.71
CA ILE A 38 4.02 -2.22 -1.61
C ILE A 38 4.14 -1.39 -2.88
N VAL A 39 4.40 -0.10 -2.73
CA VAL A 39 4.53 0.80 -3.87
C VAL A 39 5.74 0.39 -4.72
N LEU A 40 6.87 0.05 -4.12
CA LEU A 40 8.06 -0.46 -4.83
C LEU A 40 7.81 -1.78 -5.57
N LYS A 41 6.91 -2.65 -5.08
CA LYS A 41 6.49 -3.87 -5.80
C LYS A 41 5.74 -3.55 -7.09
N SER A 42 5.08 -2.40 -7.19
CA SER A 42 4.43 -1.94 -8.43
C SER A 42 5.42 -1.45 -9.49
N PHE A 43 6.69 -1.20 -9.14
CA PHE A 43 7.73 -0.81 -10.08
C PHE A 43 8.57 -2.02 -10.55
N PRO A 44 9.02 -2.01 -11.82
CA PRO A 44 9.99 -2.98 -12.33
C PRO A 44 11.24 -3.07 -11.44
N PRO A 45 11.81 -4.26 -11.19
CA PRO A 45 12.95 -4.43 -10.26
C PRO A 45 14.15 -3.52 -10.55
N ASP A 46 14.43 -3.31 -11.83
CA ASP A 46 15.49 -2.46 -12.39
C ASP A 46 15.25 -0.96 -12.19
N LYS A 47 14.03 -0.56 -11.80
CA LYS A 47 13.64 0.85 -11.60
C LYS A 47 13.35 1.20 -10.14
N ARG A 48 13.38 0.24 -9.22
CA ARG A 48 13.07 0.48 -7.79
C ARG A 48 14.01 1.47 -7.13
N ASN A 49 15.29 1.46 -7.52
CA ASN A 49 16.30 2.40 -7.05
C ASN A 49 16.07 3.86 -7.52
N LEU A 50 15.20 4.08 -8.52
CA LEU A 50 14.83 5.40 -9.01
C LEU A 50 13.64 6.01 -8.26
N VAL A 51 12.99 5.22 -7.41
CA VAL A 51 11.80 5.61 -6.66
C VAL A 51 12.17 5.76 -5.20
N LYS A 52 11.92 6.94 -4.64
CA LYS A 52 12.04 7.21 -3.20
C LYS A 52 10.66 7.58 -2.66
N ILE A 53 10.28 6.97 -1.54
CA ILE A 53 8.99 7.19 -0.90
C ILE A 53 9.24 7.79 0.47
N GLU A 54 8.64 8.93 0.74
CA GLU A 54 8.82 9.66 1.99
C GLU A 54 7.46 10.13 2.51
N LEU A 55 7.24 10.03 3.83
CA LEU A 55 6.06 10.59 4.49
C LEU A 55 6.45 11.96 5.07
N HIS A 56 5.87 13.04 4.54
CA HIS A 56 6.13 14.41 4.99
C HIS A 56 4.81 15.10 5.32
N GLU A 57 4.65 15.60 6.54
CA GLU A 57 3.49 16.39 6.98
C GLU A 57 2.13 15.73 6.66
N GLY A 58 2.02 14.41 6.89
CA GLY A 58 0.80 13.65 6.57
C GLY A 58 0.58 13.40 5.07
N ARG A 59 1.54 13.74 4.21
CA ARG A 59 1.51 13.48 2.77
C ARG A 59 2.46 12.36 2.41
N LEU A 60 2.01 11.47 1.53
CA LEU A 60 2.86 10.50 0.86
C LEU A 60 3.53 11.17 -0.35
N VAL A 61 4.86 11.29 -0.32
CA VAL A 61 5.64 11.89 -1.40
C VAL A 61 6.39 10.77 -2.13
N ILE A 62 6.06 10.56 -3.40
CA ILE A 62 6.74 9.61 -4.27
C ILE A 62 7.63 10.40 -5.23
N ARG A 63 8.94 10.28 -5.07
CA ARG A 63 9.95 10.92 -5.93
C ARG A 63 10.46 9.91 -6.93
N VAL A 64 10.22 10.17 -8.21
CA VAL A 64 10.74 9.35 -9.30
C VAL A 64 11.82 10.15 -10.02
N ARG A 65 13.04 9.64 -10.07
CA ARG A 65 14.11 10.25 -10.88
C ARG A 65 13.85 9.96 -12.35
N LEU A 66 13.52 11.02 -13.08
CA LEU A 66 13.44 11.01 -14.53
C LEU A 66 14.78 11.54 -15.05
N PHE A 67 15.69 10.60 -15.34
CA PHE A 67 17.00 10.82 -15.99
C PHE A 67 17.99 11.71 -15.22
#